data_AF-A0A6J0P0C4-F1
#
_entry.id   AF-A0A6J0P0C4-F1
#
_cell.length_a   1.000
_cell.length_b   1.000
_cell.length_c   1.000
_cell.angle_alpha   90.00
_cell.angle_beta   90.00
_cell.angle_gamma   90.00
#
_symmetry.space_group_name_H-M   'P 1'
#
loop_
_entity.id
_entity.type
_entity.pdbx_description
1 polymer ?
#
loop_
_entity_poly.entity_id
_entity_poly.type
_entity_poly.pdbx_seq_one_letter_code
_entity_poly.pdbx_strand_id
1 'polypeptide(L)'
;MACHGFLATPTPGSHGLHKHGRTRCLAAAGSIFTSLNTSIFTFHNRLLRCISKFFRPSTTATATPSSLVTKKQGYKKLEKHEHHQRKRNDKKRTIVLDLDETLVHSSMEPPVRVNVDFMVRIKMQGAVIPMFVVKRPGVTEFLDRISKNYRVAVFTAGVPEYASQVLDKLDKNRVISQRLYRDSCTEMNGRYAKDLSLVSRTDMGSVLLVDDNPFSYSLQPDNGVHIKPFVDDMEDQELMKLAEFFDGCYQYEDLRDAASGVLSSKLI
;
A
#
# COMPACT_ATOMS: atom_id res chain seq x y z
N MET A 1 40.22 -53.98 -20.47
CA MET A 1 41.52 -54.59 -20.13
C MET A 1 42.55 -54.06 -21.11
N ALA A 2 43.79 -53.90 -20.61
CA ALA A 2 45.02 -53.51 -21.31
C ALA A 2 45.28 -52.01 -21.50
N CYS A 3 46.30 -51.59 -20.76
CA CYS A 3 46.98 -50.30 -20.66
C CYS A 3 48.11 -50.17 -21.70
N HIS A 4 48.84 -49.04 -21.59
CA HIS A 4 50.13 -48.66 -22.20
C HIS A 4 50.01 -47.97 -23.57
N GLY A 5 50.49 -46.74 -23.80
CA GLY A 5 51.47 -45.92 -23.10
C GLY A 5 52.69 -45.75 -24.00
N PHE A 6 52.93 -44.55 -24.54
CA PHE A 6 54.25 -44.16 -25.05
C PHE A 6 54.47 -42.66 -24.85
N LEU A 7 55.55 -42.38 -24.12
CA LEU A 7 56.17 -41.07 -23.89
C LEU A 7 57.09 -40.73 -25.07
N ALA A 8 57.13 -39.47 -25.46
CA ALA A 8 58.31 -38.84 -26.06
C ALA A 8 58.36 -37.37 -25.62
N THR A 9 59.50 -36.98 -25.04
CA THR A 9 59.86 -35.62 -24.58
C THR A 9 60.97 -35.06 -25.52
N PRO A 10 61.65 -33.93 -25.22
CA PRO A 10 61.39 -32.61 -25.83
C PRO A 10 62.65 -32.00 -26.52
N THR A 11 62.59 -30.78 -27.07
CA THR A 11 63.74 -29.83 -27.25
C THR A 11 63.26 -28.47 -27.85
N PRO A 12 64.04 -27.36 -27.76
CA PRO A 12 63.56 -26.12 -27.12
C PRO A 12 63.80 -24.81 -27.91
N GLY A 13 63.35 -23.67 -27.33
CA GLY A 13 63.72 -22.30 -27.71
C GLY A 13 62.54 -21.52 -28.33
N SER A 14 62.20 -20.29 -27.98
CA SER A 14 62.96 -19.21 -27.33
C SER A 14 62.02 -18.10 -26.81
N HIS A 15 62.36 -17.56 -25.64
CA HIS A 15 62.18 -16.18 -25.14
C HIS A 15 60.89 -15.36 -25.38
N GLY A 16 60.22 -15.02 -24.27
CA GLY A 16 59.35 -13.85 -24.12
C GLY A 16 58.87 -13.67 -22.67
N LEU A 17 59.52 -12.77 -21.93
CA LEU A 17 59.20 -12.41 -20.53
C LEU A 17 57.99 -11.46 -20.40
N HIS A 18 57.32 -11.55 -19.25
CA HIS A 18 56.49 -10.53 -18.55
C HIS A 18 55.10 -10.20 -19.15
N LYS A 19 53.99 -10.03 -18.40
CA LYS A 19 53.74 -9.65 -16.99
C LYS A 19 52.28 -10.04 -16.62
N HIS A 20 52.04 -10.26 -15.33
CA HIS A 20 50.71 -10.41 -14.71
C HIS A 20 49.76 -9.23 -15.02
N GLY A 21 48.49 -9.54 -15.29
CA GLY A 21 47.40 -8.56 -15.34
C GLY A 21 46.05 -9.18 -15.00
N ARG A 22 45.63 -9.06 -13.73
CA ARG A 22 44.23 -9.22 -13.31
C ARG A 22 43.44 -8.00 -13.80
N THR A 23 42.38 -8.19 -14.59
CA THR A 23 41.37 -7.14 -14.85
C THR A 23 40.04 -7.81 -15.17
N ARG A 24 39.18 -8.00 -14.16
CA ARG A 24 37.93 -7.25 -13.94
C ARG A 24 37.04 -7.15 -15.19
N CYS A 25 36.05 -8.04 -15.28
CA CYS A 25 34.83 -7.83 -16.04
C CYS A 25 34.05 -6.66 -15.44
N LEU A 26 33.94 -5.57 -16.20
CA LEU A 26 33.02 -4.46 -15.95
C LEU A 26 32.63 -3.92 -17.33
N ALA A 27 31.38 -4.14 -17.73
CA ALA A 27 30.53 -3.23 -18.52
C ALA A 27 29.43 -4.00 -19.25
N ALA A 28 28.29 -4.20 -18.59
CA ALA A 28 26.99 -4.36 -19.24
C ALA A 28 25.86 -4.05 -18.24
N ALA A 29 25.98 -2.97 -17.46
CA ALA A 29 24.93 -2.50 -16.54
C ALA A 29 24.16 -1.28 -17.08
N GLY A 30 24.57 -0.73 -18.23
CA GLY A 30 24.06 0.54 -18.75
C GLY A 30 22.81 0.46 -19.63
N SER A 31 22.35 -0.74 -20.01
CA SER A 31 21.33 -0.91 -21.06
C SER A 31 19.98 -1.45 -20.58
N ILE A 32 19.89 -1.86 -19.31
CA ILE A 32 18.66 -2.44 -18.73
C ILE A 32 17.78 -1.36 -18.08
N PHE A 33 18.35 -0.21 -17.70
CA PHE A 33 17.61 0.86 -17.03
C PHE A 33 16.65 1.63 -17.95
N THR A 34 16.89 1.68 -19.26
CA THR A 34 16.06 2.44 -20.19
C THR A 34 14.83 1.66 -20.69
N SER A 35 14.85 0.32 -20.64
CA SER A 35 13.72 -0.53 -21.08
C SER A 35 12.69 -0.79 -19.97
N LEU A 36 12.99 -0.43 -18.73
CA LEU A 36 12.07 -0.54 -17.60
C LEU A 36 11.00 0.57 -17.60
N ASN A 37 11.14 1.59 -18.46
CA ASN A 37 10.44 2.87 -18.34
C ASN A 37 8.93 2.83 -18.66
N THR A 38 8.42 1.76 -19.31
CA THR A 38 6.99 1.67 -19.66
C THR A 38 6.20 0.77 -18.71
N SER A 39 6.81 -0.28 -18.16
CA SER A 39 6.15 -1.17 -17.19
C SER A 39 6.27 -0.70 -15.73
N ILE A 40 7.27 0.12 -15.44
CA ILE A 40 7.35 0.85 -14.18
C ILE A 40 6.23 1.89 -14.10
N PHE A 41 5.89 2.56 -15.21
CA PHE A 41 4.89 3.64 -15.26
C PHE A 41 3.46 3.17 -14.94
N THR A 42 3.06 1.95 -15.32
CA THR A 42 1.77 1.35 -14.96
C THR A 42 1.71 0.82 -13.52
N PHE A 43 2.86 0.71 -12.85
CA PHE A 43 2.97 0.46 -11.41
C PHE A 43 3.15 1.78 -10.61
N HIS A 44 3.68 2.82 -11.24
CA HIS A 44 4.08 4.10 -10.67
C HIS A 44 3.06 5.22 -10.91
N ASN A 45 1.91 5.17 -10.24
CA ASN A 45 1.15 6.40 -10.00
C ASN A 45 0.43 6.46 -8.65
N ARG A 46 0.69 5.51 -7.74
CA ARG A 46 0.30 5.65 -6.33
C ARG A 46 1.34 5.23 -5.31
N LEU A 47 2.36 4.44 -5.66
CA LEU A 47 3.42 4.07 -4.70
C LEU A 47 4.68 4.94 -4.76
N LEU A 48 4.72 6.03 -5.54
CA LEU A 48 5.84 6.99 -5.53
C LEU A 48 5.38 8.43 -5.75
N ARG A 49 5.21 9.17 -4.65
CA ARG A 49 5.42 10.63 -4.65
C ARG A 49 6.75 10.95 -3.99
N CYS A 50 7.86 10.59 -4.62
CA CYS A 50 9.19 11.05 -4.22
C CYS A 50 10.18 11.04 -5.40
N ILE A 51 9.93 11.83 -6.45
CA ILE A 51 11.03 12.37 -7.29
C ILE A 51 10.69 13.81 -7.68
N SER A 52 11.14 14.77 -6.86
CA SER A 52 11.36 16.14 -7.31
C SER A 52 12.41 16.85 -6.45
N LYS A 53 13.65 16.31 -6.39
CA LYS A 53 14.82 17.07 -5.89
C LYS A 53 16.10 16.69 -6.60
N PHE A 54 16.13 16.77 -7.93
CA PHE A 54 17.38 17.00 -8.65
C PHE A 54 17.08 17.86 -9.88
N PHE A 55 17.03 19.17 -9.66
CA PHE A 55 17.54 20.23 -10.53
C PHE A 55 17.27 21.55 -9.80
N ARG A 56 18.33 22.15 -9.25
CA ARG A 56 18.32 23.48 -8.66
C ARG A 56 19.28 24.33 -9.48
N PRO A 57 18.81 25.39 -10.16
CA PRO A 57 19.61 26.58 -10.36
C PRO A 57 19.22 27.63 -9.32
N SER A 58 20.24 28.27 -8.79
CA SER A 58 20.23 29.32 -7.78
C SER A 58 19.66 30.63 -8.34
N THR A 59 18.73 31.25 -7.63
CA THR A 59 18.61 32.73 -7.55
C THR A 59 17.99 33.13 -6.21
N THR A 60 18.60 34.12 -5.59
CA THR A 60 18.28 34.75 -4.31
C THR A 60 17.05 35.64 -4.39
N ALA A 61 16.11 35.50 -3.44
CA ALA A 61 15.33 36.62 -2.90
C ALA A 61 14.66 36.20 -1.57
N THR A 62 14.86 37.04 -0.57
CA THR A 62 14.31 37.01 0.80
C THR A 62 12.82 37.32 0.85
N ALA A 63 12.03 36.51 1.57
CA ALA A 63 10.78 36.92 2.22
C ALA A 63 10.42 35.95 3.36
N THR A 64 9.91 36.54 4.45
CA THR A 64 9.56 36.00 5.76
C THR A 64 8.50 34.88 5.75
N PRO A 65 8.49 33.93 6.70
CA PRO A 65 7.42 32.94 6.82
C PRO A 65 6.29 33.44 7.72
N SER A 66 5.10 33.63 7.16
CA SER A 66 3.84 33.68 7.91
C SER A 66 3.34 32.25 8.15
N SER A 67 2.97 31.97 9.40
CA SER A 67 2.50 30.67 9.88
C SER A 67 1.10 30.35 9.33
N LEU A 68 1.02 29.42 8.39
CA LEU A 68 -0.24 28.79 8.01
C LEU A 68 -0.50 27.59 8.92
N VAL A 69 -1.47 27.78 9.81
CA VAL A 69 -2.06 26.78 10.70
C VAL A 69 -2.70 25.67 9.86
N THR A 70 -2.20 24.44 9.94
CA THR A 70 -2.85 23.25 9.39
C THR A 70 -4.04 22.85 10.28
N LYS A 71 -5.27 22.99 9.75
CA LYS A 71 -6.51 22.51 10.38
C LYS A 71 -6.43 20.98 10.60
N LYS A 72 -6.68 20.52 11.83
CA LYS A 72 -6.71 19.11 12.20
C LYS A 72 -7.90 18.38 11.56
N GLN A 73 -7.61 17.43 10.67
CA GLN A 73 -8.57 16.45 10.18
C GLN A 73 -8.71 15.32 11.20
N GLY A 74 -9.93 14.94 11.57
CA GLY A 74 -10.18 13.82 12.47
C GLY A 74 -11.66 13.42 12.47
N TYR A 75 -11.91 12.12 12.57
CA TYR A 75 -13.24 11.55 12.75
C TYR A 75 -13.82 11.95 14.10
N LYS A 76 -15.07 12.38 14.13
CA LYS A 76 -15.76 12.68 15.40
C LYS A 76 -16.31 11.41 16.02
N LYS A 77 -16.12 11.30 17.32
CA LYS A 77 -16.80 10.32 18.18
C LYS A 77 -18.30 10.58 18.12
N LEU A 78 -19.08 9.57 17.72
CA LEU A 78 -20.55 9.65 17.72
C LEU A 78 -21.05 9.61 19.18
N GLU A 79 -22.01 10.46 19.52
CA GLU A 79 -22.66 10.43 20.84
C GLU A 79 -23.47 9.14 20.99
N LYS A 80 -23.28 8.43 22.11
CA LYS A 80 -24.04 7.22 22.45
C LYS A 80 -25.45 7.63 22.86
N HIS A 81 -26.44 7.45 22.00
CA HIS A 81 -27.84 7.44 22.43
C HIS A 81 -28.20 6.09 23.06
N GLU A 82 -29.03 6.12 24.11
CA GLU A 82 -29.40 4.94 24.89
C GLU A 82 -30.03 3.82 24.04
N HIS A 83 -29.67 2.59 24.40
CA HIS A 83 -30.00 1.36 23.70
C HIS A 83 -31.51 1.08 23.70
N HIS A 84 -32.18 1.39 22.59
CA HIS A 84 -33.32 0.57 22.17
C HIS A 84 -32.78 -0.68 21.47
N GLN A 85 -33.02 -1.85 22.07
CA GLN A 85 -32.74 -3.17 21.48
C GLN A 85 -33.58 -3.36 20.21
N ARG A 86 -33.08 -2.82 19.09
CA ARG A 86 -33.65 -3.06 17.77
C ARG A 86 -33.16 -4.41 17.25
N LYS A 87 -34.05 -5.18 16.62
CA LYS A 87 -33.75 -6.49 16.03
C LYS A 87 -32.48 -6.40 15.17
N ARG A 88 -31.45 -7.16 15.53
CA ARG A 88 -30.24 -7.31 14.72
C ARG A 88 -30.66 -7.84 13.35
N ASN A 89 -30.25 -7.14 12.29
CA ASN A 89 -30.20 -7.74 10.97
C ASN A 89 -29.06 -8.77 11.01
N ASP A 90 -29.37 -10.07 10.85
CA ASP A 90 -28.41 -11.17 10.99
C ASP A 90 -27.32 -11.15 9.90
N LYS A 91 -27.46 -10.31 8.88
CA LYS A 91 -26.46 -10.14 7.82
C LYS A 91 -25.32 -9.23 8.29
N LYS A 92 -24.15 -9.82 8.50
CA LYS A 92 -22.92 -9.10 8.88
C LYS A 92 -22.54 -8.08 7.80
N ARG A 93 -22.60 -6.79 8.13
CA ARG A 93 -22.18 -5.65 7.29
C ARG A 93 -20.69 -5.73 6.97
N THR A 94 -20.25 -5.12 5.86
CA THR A 94 -18.88 -5.27 5.35
C THR A 94 -18.10 -3.95 5.37
N ILE A 95 -16.90 -3.96 5.95
CA ILE A 95 -15.95 -2.85 5.83
C ILE A 95 -14.85 -3.28 4.85
N VAL A 96 -14.72 -2.53 3.77
CA VAL A 96 -13.68 -2.69 2.75
C VAL A 96 -12.56 -1.70 3.07
N LEU A 97 -11.32 -2.19 3.10
CA LEU A 97 -10.14 -1.39 3.42
C LEU A 97 -9.22 -1.35 2.21
N ASP A 98 -8.69 -0.18 1.87
CA ASP A 98 -7.48 -0.10 1.04
C ASP A 98 -6.25 -0.61 1.80
N LEU A 99 -5.14 -0.83 1.10
CA LEU A 99 -3.88 -1.33 1.65
C LEU A 99 -2.84 -0.22 1.80
N ASP A 100 -2.30 0.27 0.68
CA ASP A 100 -1.23 1.27 0.65
C ASP A 100 -1.77 2.64 1.09
N GLU A 101 -0.95 3.37 1.84
CA GLU A 101 -1.30 4.64 2.51
C GLU A 101 -2.53 4.58 3.45
N THR A 102 -3.12 3.40 3.64
CA THR A 102 -4.30 3.17 4.49
C THR A 102 -3.96 2.27 5.67
N LEU A 103 -3.45 1.05 5.44
CA LEU A 103 -3.05 0.09 6.48
C LEU A 103 -1.52 -0.03 6.64
N VAL A 104 -0.79 0.25 5.56
CA VAL A 104 0.68 0.20 5.51
C VAL A 104 1.22 1.33 4.64
N HIS A 105 2.51 1.61 4.76
CA HIS A 105 3.29 2.39 3.80
C HIS A 105 4.47 1.54 3.33
N SER A 106 4.73 1.52 2.02
CA SER A 106 5.74 0.66 1.42
C SER A 106 6.67 1.42 0.49
N SER A 107 7.97 1.18 0.61
CA SER A 107 9.00 1.86 -0.17
C SER A 107 10.03 0.89 -0.76
N MET A 108 10.66 1.27 -1.87
CA MET A 108 11.74 0.49 -2.49
C MET A 108 13.08 0.64 -1.75
N GLU A 109 13.23 1.71 -0.98
CA GLU A 109 14.38 1.97 -0.12
C GLU A 109 13.95 1.92 1.35
N PRO A 110 14.82 1.44 2.27
CA PRO A 110 14.50 1.46 3.70
C PRO A 110 14.26 2.91 4.18
N PRO A 111 13.16 3.18 4.91
CA PRO A 111 12.93 4.48 5.51
C PRO A 111 14.02 4.80 6.54
N VAL A 112 14.43 6.08 6.59
CA VAL A 112 15.56 6.52 7.43
C VAL A 112 15.16 6.72 8.89
N ARG A 113 13.90 7.09 9.14
CA ARG A 113 13.43 7.60 10.45
C ARG A 113 12.53 6.64 11.22
N VAL A 114 12.12 5.54 10.58
CA VAL A 114 11.22 4.56 11.19
C VAL A 114 11.74 3.15 10.96
N ASN A 115 11.39 2.26 11.88
CA ASN A 115 11.74 0.86 11.76
C ASN A 115 10.82 0.19 10.74
N VAL A 116 11.43 -0.64 9.89
CA VAL A 116 10.69 -1.51 8.97
C VAL A 116 10.10 -2.67 9.75
N ASP A 117 8.80 -2.94 9.58
CA ASP A 117 8.14 -4.09 10.21
C ASP A 117 8.47 -5.39 9.49
N PHE A 118 8.44 -5.38 8.16
CA PHE A 118 8.83 -6.51 7.33
C PHE A 118 9.18 -6.09 5.90
N MET A 119 9.83 -6.99 5.19
CA MET A 119 10.14 -6.85 3.77
C MET A 119 9.38 -7.90 2.97
N VAL A 120 8.90 -7.52 1.78
CA VAL A 120 8.41 -8.44 0.75
C VAL A 120 9.28 -8.33 -0.51
N ARG A 121 9.28 -9.37 -1.34
CA ARG A 121 10.09 -9.41 -2.57
C ARG A 121 9.18 -9.63 -3.76
N ILE A 122 9.03 -8.62 -4.60
CA ILE A 122 8.20 -8.69 -5.79
C ILE A 122 9.05 -9.18 -6.95
N LYS A 123 8.57 -10.19 -7.68
CA LYS A 123 9.17 -10.60 -8.94
C LYS A 123 8.50 -9.83 -10.07
N MET A 124 9.24 -8.98 -10.77
CA MET A 124 8.70 -8.20 -11.88
C MET A 124 9.71 -8.20 -13.03
N GLN A 125 9.28 -8.64 -14.21
CA GLN A 125 10.10 -8.68 -15.43
C GLN A 125 11.48 -9.35 -15.25
N GLY A 126 11.53 -10.45 -14.48
CA GLY A 126 12.76 -11.18 -14.19
C GLY A 126 13.65 -10.55 -13.10
N ALA A 127 13.34 -9.36 -12.62
CA ALA A 127 13.99 -8.74 -11.47
C ALA A 127 13.26 -9.07 -10.16
N VAL A 128 14.02 -9.10 -9.06
CA VAL A 128 13.47 -9.22 -7.70
C VAL A 128 13.64 -7.87 -7.02
N ILE A 129 12.52 -7.19 -6.77
CA ILE A 129 12.46 -5.85 -6.17
C ILE A 129 12.08 -6.00 -4.69
N PRO A 130 12.94 -5.56 -3.74
CA PRO A 130 12.56 -5.52 -2.33
C PRO A 130 11.61 -4.35 -2.08
N MET A 131 10.58 -4.60 -1.26
CA MET A 131 9.72 -3.56 -0.70
C MET A 131 9.80 -3.63 0.81
N PHE A 132 10.11 -2.49 1.42
CA PHE A 132 10.16 -2.29 2.87
C PHE A 132 8.81 -1.77 3.33
N VAL A 133 8.18 -2.47 4.26
CA VAL A 133 6.81 -2.20 4.69
C VAL A 133 6.82 -1.72 6.13
N VAL A 134 6.19 -0.57 6.35
CA VAL A 134 5.89 0.00 7.66
C VAL A 134 4.40 -0.14 7.90
N LYS A 135 4.02 -0.76 9.01
CA LYS A 135 2.61 -0.88 9.40
C LYS A 135 2.11 0.45 9.96
N ARG A 136 0.89 0.81 9.60
CA ARG A 136 0.22 1.92 10.28
C ARG A 136 -0.01 1.58 11.74
N PRO A 137 0.28 2.50 12.69
CA PRO A 137 0.04 2.27 14.11
C PRO A 137 -1.36 1.74 14.39
N GLY A 138 -1.44 0.69 15.23
CA GLY A 138 -2.71 0.09 15.64
C GLY A 138 -3.38 -0.83 14.62
N VAL A 139 -2.79 -1.12 13.45
CA VAL A 139 -3.44 -1.94 12.39
C VAL A 139 -3.93 -3.31 12.85
N THR A 140 -3.16 -4.02 13.69
CA THR A 140 -3.58 -5.33 14.21
C THR A 140 -4.79 -5.21 15.13
N GLU A 141 -4.74 -4.27 16.08
CA GLU A 141 -5.86 -4.00 17.00
C GLU A 141 -7.12 -3.55 16.25
N PHE A 142 -6.94 -2.69 15.23
CA PHE A 142 -8.02 -2.22 14.38
C PHE A 142 -8.74 -3.37 13.68
N LEU A 143 -8.00 -4.24 12.98
CA LEU A 143 -8.54 -5.39 12.27
C LEU A 143 -9.28 -6.34 13.23
N ASP A 144 -8.69 -6.63 14.40
CA ASP A 144 -9.30 -7.47 15.42
C ASP A 144 -10.58 -6.86 16.00
N ARG A 145 -10.60 -5.55 16.23
CA ARG A 145 -11.76 -4.85 16.79
C ARG A 145 -12.93 -4.83 15.82
N ILE A 146 -12.71 -4.42 14.56
CA ILE A 146 -13.79 -4.32 13.58
C ILE A 146 -14.30 -5.70 13.15
N SER A 147 -13.44 -6.73 13.11
CA SER A 147 -13.83 -8.07 12.68
C SER A 147 -14.83 -8.77 13.61
N LYS A 148 -14.97 -8.31 14.85
CA LYS A 148 -16.01 -8.79 15.79
C LYS A 148 -17.41 -8.48 15.27
N ASN A 149 -17.60 -7.30 14.68
CA ASN A 149 -18.91 -6.80 14.27
C ASN A 149 -19.11 -6.76 12.75
N TYR A 150 -18.03 -6.71 11.98
CA TYR A 150 -18.06 -6.56 10.53
C TYR A 150 -17.37 -7.73 9.82
N ARG A 151 -17.78 -7.99 8.59
CA ARG A 151 -16.97 -8.72 7.63
C ARG A 151 -15.89 -7.77 7.13
N VAL A 152 -14.63 -8.17 7.21
CA VAL A 152 -13.50 -7.35 6.73
C VAL A 152 -13.09 -7.83 5.35
N ALA A 153 -13.01 -6.92 4.40
CA ALA A 153 -12.44 -7.17 3.07
C ALA A 153 -11.31 -6.17 2.80
N VAL A 154 -10.32 -6.58 2.02
CA VAL A 154 -9.33 -5.65 1.45
C VAL A 154 -9.58 -5.53 -0.04
N PHE A 155 -9.64 -4.31 -0.54
CA PHE A 155 -9.71 -4.03 -1.97
C PHE A 155 -8.63 -3.00 -2.28
N THR A 156 -7.56 -3.43 -2.94
CA THR A 156 -6.39 -2.60 -3.23
C THR A 156 -6.18 -2.43 -4.72
N ALA A 157 -5.65 -1.26 -5.12
CA ALA A 157 -5.11 -1.06 -6.45
C ALA A 157 -3.68 -1.62 -6.61
N GLY A 158 -3.16 -2.35 -5.63
CA GLY A 158 -1.89 -3.08 -5.71
C GLY A 158 -2.01 -4.39 -6.50
N VAL A 159 -0.93 -4.81 -7.16
CA VAL A 159 -0.89 -6.09 -7.88
C VAL A 159 -0.86 -7.27 -6.89
N PRO A 160 -1.42 -8.43 -7.24
CA PRO A 160 -1.45 -9.60 -6.35
C PRO A 160 -0.06 -10.00 -5.83
N GLU A 161 0.98 -9.97 -6.66
CA GLU A 161 2.35 -10.39 -6.31
C GLU A 161 2.93 -9.61 -5.13
N TYR A 162 2.49 -8.37 -4.96
CA TYR A 162 2.86 -7.51 -3.85
C TYR A 162 1.88 -7.65 -2.68
N ALA A 163 0.60 -7.34 -2.95
CA ALA A 163 -0.39 -7.16 -1.91
C ALA A 163 -0.70 -8.45 -1.14
N SER A 164 -0.68 -9.61 -1.80
CA SER A 164 -0.85 -10.90 -1.12
C SER A 164 0.23 -11.14 -0.06
N GLN A 165 1.51 -10.92 -0.39
CA GLN A 165 2.63 -11.09 0.54
C GLN A 165 2.54 -10.14 1.73
N VAL A 166 2.09 -8.90 1.51
CA VAL A 166 1.88 -7.93 2.59
C VAL A 166 0.75 -8.40 3.50
N LEU A 167 -0.40 -8.77 2.93
CA LEU A 167 -1.58 -9.21 3.68
C LEU A 167 -1.32 -10.49 4.47
N ASP A 168 -0.53 -11.42 3.95
CA ASP A 168 -0.14 -12.65 4.66
C ASP A 168 0.70 -12.37 5.91
N LYS A 169 1.50 -11.31 5.90
CA LYS A 169 2.31 -10.88 7.05
C LYS A 169 1.52 -9.98 8.02
N LEU A 170 0.56 -9.21 7.49
CA LEU A 170 -0.24 -8.25 8.24
C LEU A 170 -1.38 -8.92 9.03
N ASP A 171 -2.14 -9.81 8.40
CA ASP A 171 -3.36 -10.42 8.94
C ASP A 171 -3.08 -11.75 9.66
N LYS A 172 -2.36 -11.65 10.79
CA LYS A 172 -1.96 -12.81 11.58
C LYS A 172 -3.14 -13.60 12.16
N ASN A 173 -4.25 -12.91 12.44
CA ASN A 173 -5.46 -13.50 13.02
C ASN A 173 -6.47 -13.98 11.97
N ARG A 174 -6.14 -13.85 10.68
CA ARG A 174 -6.95 -14.31 9.53
C ARG A 174 -8.37 -13.75 9.56
N VAL A 175 -8.50 -12.47 9.89
CA VAL A 175 -9.81 -11.80 9.99
C VAL A 175 -10.28 -11.22 8.66
N ILE A 176 -9.39 -11.10 7.66
CA ILE A 176 -9.73 -10.61 6.32
C ILE A 176 -10.38 -11.75 5.54
N SER A 177 -11.68 -11.59 5.29
CA SER A 177 -12.53 -12.61 4.64
C SER A 177 -12.47 -12.61 3.11
N GLN A 178 -12.05 -11.51 2.50
CA GLN A 178 -12.01 -11.33 1.04
C GLN A 178 -10.87 -10.37 0.69
N ARG A 179 -10.12 -10.69 -0.37
CA ARG A 179 -9.02 -9.87 -0.90
C ARG A 179 -9.29 -9.64 -2.39
N LEU A 180 -9.38 -8.38 -2.80
CA LEU A 180 -9.50 -7.94 -4.18
C LEU A 180 -8.26 -7.09 -4.52
N TYR A 181 -7.68 -7.34 -5.68
CA TYR A 181 -6.45 -6.70 -6.13
C TYR A 181 -6.72 -5.78 -7.33
N ARG A 182 -5.65 -5.24 -7.93
CA ARG A 182 -5.73 -4.34 -9.09
C ARG A 182 -6.55 -4.90 -10.25
N ASP A 183 -6.48 -6.21 -10.50
CA ASP A 183 -7.23 -6.90 -11.55
C ASP A 183 -8.76 -6.84 -11.36
N SER A 184 -9.21 -6.55 -10.13
CA SER A 184 -10.62 -6.36 -9.78
C SER A 184 -11.05 -4.90 -9.88
N CYS A 185 -10.13 -3.95 -10.09
CA CYS A 185 -10.47 -2.53 -10.22
C CYS A 185 -10.99 -2.20 -11.63
N THR A 186 -11.85 -1.19 -11.70
CA THR A 186 -12.21 -0.53 -12.96
C THR A 186 -11.15 0.52 -13.29
N GLU A 187 -10.33 0.29 -14.31
CA GLU A 187 -9.36 1.27 -14.79
C GLU A 187 -10.06 2.37 -15.63
N MET A 188 -9.81 3.62 -15.27
CA MET A 188 -10.36 4.80 -15.93
C MET A 188 -9.25 5.85 -16.04
N ASN A 189 -8.70 6.02 -17.24
CA ASN A 189 -7.62 6.98 -17.54
C ASN A 189 -6.38 6.78 -16.64
N GLY A 190 -5.92 5.54 -16.49
CA GLY A 190 -4.76 5.20 -15.67
C GLY A 190 -4.98 5.34 -14.14
N ARG A 191 -6.23 5.52 -13.71
CA ARG A 191 -6.64 5.52 -12.31
C ARG A 191 -7.55 4.33 -12.05
N TYR A 192 -7.55 3.81 -10.83
CA TYR A 192 -8.30 2.62 -10.46
C TYR A 192 -9.46 2.98 -9.54
N ALA A 193 -10.69 2.72 -9.98
CA ALA A 193 -11.88 2.78 -9.16
C ALA A 193 -12.24 1.37 -8.67
N LYS A 194 -12.81 1.28 -7.47
CA LYS A 194 -13.13 0.04 -6.76
C LYS A 194 -14.64 -0.12 -6.76
N ASP A 195 -15.15 -0.99 -7.63
CA ASP A 195 -16.58 -1.25 -7.70
C ASP A 195 -17.04 -2.10 -6.51
N LEU A 196 -17.77 -1.48 -5.58
CA LEU A 196 -18.27 -2.17 -4.38
C LEU A 196 -19.36 -3.21 -4.67
N SER A 197 -19.90 -3.24 -5.90
CA SER A 197 -20.85 -4.28 -6.32
C SER A 197 -20.25 -5.68 -6.21
N LEU A 198 -18.92 -5.80 -6.39
CA LEU A 198 -18.14 -7.02 -6.25
C LEU A 198 -18.09 -7.56 -4.80
N VAL A 199 -18.43 -6.72 -3.81
CA VAL A 199 -18.37 -7.06 -2.39
C VAL A 199 -19.76 -7.14 -1.75
N SER A 200 -20.62 -6.15 -2.00
CA SER A 200 -21.93 -6.03 -1.35
C SER A 200 -23.07 -6.67 -2.13
N ARG A 201 -22.81 -7.10 -3.39
CA ARG A 201 -23.77 -7.64 -4.36
C ARG A 201 -24.97 -6.71 -4.57
N THR A 202 -25.97 -6.78 -3.70
CA THR A 202 -27.26 -6.09 -3.85
C THR A 202 -27.58 -5.06 -2.76
N ASP A 203 -26.76 -4.95 -1.70
CA ASP A 203 -27.08 -4.10 -0.55
C ASP A 203 -25.96 -3.10 -0.26
N MET A 204 -26.02 -1.94 -0.94
CA MET A 204 -25.05 -0.86 -0.77
C MET A 204 -25.15 -0.16 0.60
N GLY A 205 -26.26 -0.27 1.32
CA GLY A 205 -26.35 0.28 2.68
C GLY A 205 -25.53 -0.51 3.69
N SER A 206 -25.12 -1.73 3.34
CA SER A 206 -24.36 -2.63 4.22
C SER A 206 -22.84 -2.55 4.07
N VAL A 207 -22.30 -1.68 3.21
CA VAL A 207 -20.87 -1.61 2.89
C VAL A 207 -20.29 -0.20 3.01
N LEU A 208 -19.08 -0.09 3.54
CA LEU A 208 -18.26 1.12 3.44
C LEU A 208 -16.85 0.77 2.92
N LEU A 209 -16.25 1.70 2.19
CA LEU A 209 -14.88 1.64 1.71
C LEU A 209 -14.03 2.72 2.38
N VAL A 210 -13.02 2.30 3.13
CA VAL A 210 -11.99 3.19 3.69
C VAL A 210 -10.82 3.27 2.72
N ASP A 211 -10.53 4.49 2.25
CA ASP A 211 -9.48 4.73 1.25
C ASP A 211 -8.93 6.15 1.40
N ASP A 212 -7.62 6.32 1.24
CA ASP A 212 -7.00 7.64 1.28
C ASP A 212 -7.23 8.42 -0.03
N ASN A 213 -7.61 7.74 -1.11
CA ASN A 213 -7.81 8.39 -2.39
C ASN A 213 -9.29 8.46 -2.79
N PRO A 214 -9.87 9.67 -2.90
CA PRO A 214 -11.27 9.84 -3.26
C PRO A 214 -11.72 9.23 -4.59
N PHE A 215 -10.79 9.00 -5.51
CA PHE A 215 -11.13 8.37 -6.78
C PHE A 215 -11.46 6.88 -6.64
N SER A 216 -10.90 6.22 -5.62
CA SER A 216 -11.09 4.79 -5.44
C SER A 216 -12.56 4.44 -5.23
N TYR A 217 -13.33 5.29 -4.55
CA TYR A 217 -14.77 5.11 -4.33
C TYR A 217 -15.64 5.97 -5.26
N SER A 218 -15.10 6.42 -6.41
CA SER A 218 -15.83 7.31 -7.34
C SER A 218 -17.09 6.69 -7.97
N LEU A 219 -17.19 5.36 -8.02
CA LEU A 219 -18.37 4.65 -8.51
C LEU A 219 -19.52 4.61 -7.48
N GLN A 220 -19.19 4.72 -6.19
CA GLN A 220 -20.14 4.72 -5.07
C GLN A 220 -19.68 5.74 -4.00
N PRO A 221 -19.76 7.06 -4.28
CA PRO A 221 -19.16 8.09 -3.43
C PRO A 221 -19.71 8.12 -2.00
N ASP A 222 -21.01 7.81 -1.83
CA ASP A 222 -21.67 7.80 -0.51
C ASP A 222 -21.19 6.64 0.39
N ASN A 223 -20.55 5.63 -0.19
CA ASN A 223 -19.95 4.51 0.54
C ASN A 223 -18.48 4.78 0.95
N GLY A 224 -17.91 5.89 0.49
CA GLY A 224 -16.52 6.24 0.74
C GLY A 224 -16.29 6.91 2.10
N VAL A 225 -15.37 6.36 2.90
CA VAL A 225 -14.83 6.96 4.11
C VAL A 225 -13.39 7.34 3.84
N HIS A 226 -13.16 8.63 3.55
CA HIS A 226 -11.80 9.13 3.33
C HIS A 226 -10.96 9.03 4.60
N ILE A 227 -9.74 8.49 4.48
CA ILE A 227 -8.72 8.49 5.54
C ILE A 227 -7.50 9.32 5.19
N LYS A 228 -6.87 9.94 6.20
CA LYS A 228 -5.58 10.60 6.02
C LYS A 228 -4.57 9.56 5.50
N PRO A 229 -3.84 9.82 4.40
CA PRO A 229 -2.79 8.92 3.95
C PRO A 229 -1.74 8.74 5.05
N PHE A 230 -1.28 7.51 5.24
CA PHE A 230 -0.22 7.14 6.17
C PHE A 230 1.12 7.09 5.45
N VAL A 231 2.08 7.87 5.96
CA VAL A 231 3.47 7.91 5.46
C VAL A 231 4.37 8.01 6.68
N ASP A 232 4.75 6.85 7.24
CA ASP A 232 5.74 6.69 8.32
C ASP A 232 5.48 7.53 9.60
N ASP A 233 4.28 8.06 9.79
CA ASP A 233 3.88 8.83 10.97
C ASP A 233 3.52 7.89 12.13
N MET A 234 4.50 7.52 12.96
CA MET A 234 4.29 6.57 14.04
C MET A 234 3.41 7.10 15.18
N GLU A 235 3.10 8.40 15.19
CA GLU A 235 2.14 9.02 16.11
C GLU A 235 0.71 9.02 15.52
N ASP A 236 0.50 8.51 14.30
CA ASP A 236 -0.81 8.42 13.66
C ASP A 236 -1.80 7.61 14.51
N GLN A 237 -3.02 8.14 14.67
CA GLN A 237 -4.11 7.53 15.44
C GLN A 237 -5.36 7.27 14.60
N GLU A 238 -5.28 7.37 13.27
CA GLU A 238 -6.48 7.40 12.42
C GLU A 238 -7.20 6.05 12.40
N LEU A 239 -6.48 4.92 12.48
CA LEU A 239 -7.13 3.61 12.57
C LEU A 239 -7.91 3.44 13.88
N MET A 240 -7.43 3.98 14.99
CA MET A 240 -8.15 3.92 16.27
C MET A 240 -9.39 4.83 16.25
N LYS A 241 -9.28 6.03 15.66
CA LYS A 241 -10.45 6.90 15.43
C LYS A 241 -11.49 6.24 14.52
N LEU A 242 -11.06 5.55 13.47
CA LEU A 242 -11.96 4.76 12.62
C LEU A 242 -12.62 3.61 13.39
N ALA A 243 -11.88 2.92 14.26
CA ALA A 243 -12.45 1.87 15.09
C ALA A 243 -13.58 2.41 15.99
N GLU A 244 -13.36 3.56 16.62
CA GLU A 244 -14.39 4.25 17.43
C GLU A 244 -15.60 4.66 16.59
N PHE A 245 -15.38 5.16 15.37
CA PHE A 245 -16.46 5.46 14.43
C PHE A 245 -17.29 4.21 14.08
N PHE A 246 -16.64 3.09 13.75
CA PHE A 246 -17.33 1.85 13.43
C PHE A 246 -18.07 1.22 14.62
N ASP A 247 -17.60 1.44 15.84
CA ASP A 247 -18.32 1.06 17.05
C ASP A 247 -19.60 1.87 17.24
N GLY A 248 -19.70 3.08 16.69
CA GLY A 248 -20.92 3.89 16.68
C GLY A 248 -21.88 3.55 15.53
N CYS A 249 -21.42 2.87 14.48
CA CYS A 249 -22.22 2.62 13.27
C CYS A 249 -23.38 1.62 13.48
N TYR A 250 -23.51 0.97 14.64
CA TYR A 250 -24.65 0.10 14.94
C TYR A 250 -25.99 0.84 15.03
N GLN A 251 -25.97 2.14 15.27
CA GLN A 251 -27.18 2.96 15.39
C GLN A 251 -27.82 3.29 14.03
N TYR A 252 -27.07 3.10 12.93
CA TYR A 252 -27.54 3.36 11.58
C TYR A 252 -27.96 2.06 10.90
N GLU A 253 -29.12 2.09 10.26
CA GLU A 253 -29.59 1.00 9.41
C GLU A 253 -28.76 0.94 8.12
N ASP A 254 -28.57 2.10 7.49
CA ASP A 254 -27.72 2.30 6.32
C ASP A 254 -26.38 2.93 6.75
N LEU A 255 -25.25 2.27 6.45
CA LEU A 255 -23.94 2.78 6.80
C LEU A 255 -23.57 4.09 6.09
N ARG A 256 -24.21 4.40 4.96
CA ARG A 256 -23.98 5.66 4.23
C ARG A 256 -24.47 6.85 5.04
N ASP A 257 -25.49 6.67 5.88
CA ASP A 257 -25.93 7.70 6.83
C ASP A 257 -24.87 7.98 7.89
N ALA A 258 -24.14 6.94 8.33
CA ALA A 258 -23.00 7.11 9.24
C ALA A 258 -21.85 7.85 8.56
N ALA A 259 -21.53 7.50 7.31
CA ALA A 259 -20.47 8.14 6.53
C ALA A 259 -20.80 9.62 6.21
N SER A 260 -22.04 9.94 5.88
CA SER A 260 -22.47 11.30 5.59
C SER A 260 -22.39 12.22 6.82
N GLY A 261 -22.65 11.71 8.04
CA GLY A 261 -22.46 12.45 9.30
C GLY A 261 -20.99 12.86 9.56
N VAL A 262 -20.04 12.07 9.06
CA VAL A 262 -18.60 12.38 9.09
C VAL A 262 -18.22 13.41 8.02
N LEU A 263 -18.90 13.40 6.88
CA LEU A 263 -18.63 14.30 5.74
C LEU A 263 -19.26 15.70 5.91
N SER A 264 -20.44 15.79 6.52
CA SER A 264 -21.22 17.04 6.66
C SER A 264 -20.69 17.98 7.76
N SER A 265 -19.86 17.49 8.68
CA SER A 265 -19.14 18.32 9.65
C SER A 265 -17.90 19.04 9.07
N LYS A 266 -17.70 18.99 7.75
CA LYS A 266 -16.68 19.76 7.00
C LYS A 266 -17.17 21.13 6.49
N LEU A 267 -18.43 21.52 6.76
CA LEU A 267 -19.07 22.73 6.21
C LEU A 267 -19.37 23.85 7.22
N ILE A 268 -18.72 23.85 8.40
CA ILE A 268 -18.77 24.99 9.35
C ILE A 268 -17.34 25.38 9.76
#